data_AF-A0A3L7W830-F1
#
_entry.id   AF-A0A3L7W830-F1
#
_cell.length_a   1.000
_cell.length_b   1.000
_cell.length_c   1.000
_cell.angle_alpha   90.00
_cell.angle_beta   90.00
_cell.angle_gamma   90.00
#
_symmetry.space_group_name_H-M   'P 1'
#
loop_
_entity.id
_entity.type
_entity.pdbx_description
1 polymer ?
#
loop_
_entity_poly.entity_id
_entity_poly.type
_entity_poly.pdbx_seq_one_letter_code
_entity_poly.pdbx_strand_id
1 'polypeptide(L)'
;MNATLLADLLALVLCLIFAASGWRRGAARTLISTLALLFSIYLSSVGHAFITDQVAALFPTVPPALIDAVVFIGATWILLALVAWLLGRIAQSLLRALGFGLIDSLFGALLGVLQCGLLLACGVFLVDLAQSFAVTLPDVAGTAAAGIRDSASASIVRSAIFPLVDQFFGASLPDALRAILTP
;
A
#
# COMPACT_ATOMS: atom_id res chain seq x y z
N MET A 1 0.40 -22.42 -16.41
CA MET A 1 1.26 -21.86 -15.33
C MET A 1 0.43 -21.77 -14.07
N ASN A 2 1.01 -22.09 -12.91
CA ASN A 2 0.29 -22.02 -11.63
C ASN A 2 0.08 -20.55 -11.22
N ALA A 3 -1.13 -20.17 -10.82
CA ALA A 3 -1.48 -18.76 -10.54
C ALA A 3 -0.65 -18.17 -9.39
N THR A 4 -0.31 -18.99 -8.39
CA THR A 4 0.56 -18.65 -7.26
C THR A 4 1.98 -18.32 -7.71
N LEU A 5 2.58 -19.15 -8.58
CA LEU A 5 3.90 -18.90 -9.16
C LEU A 5 3.94 -17.59 -9.95
N LEU A 6 2.86 -17.27 -10.69
CA LEU A 6 2.78 -16.01 -11.44
C LEU A 6 2.71 -14.81 -10.49
N ALA A 7 1.93 -14.90 -9.41
CA ALA A 7 1.85 -13.85 -8.39
C ALA A 7 3.21 -13.61 -7.70
N ASP A 8 3.91 -14.68 -7.30
CA ASP A 8 5.22 -14.57 -6.65
C ASP A 8 6.30 -14.02 -7.60
N LEU A 9 6.28 -14.43 -8.87
CA LEU A 9 7.22 -13.93 -9.88
C LEU A 9 6.97 -12.44 -10.17
N LEU A 10 5.70 -12.02 -10.22
CA LEU A 10 5.34 -10.62 -10.39
C LEU A 10 5.76 -9.79 -9.17
N ALA A 11 5.56 -10.29 -7.95
CA ALA A 11 6.03 -9.66 -6.73
C ALA A 11 7.56 -9.50 -6.71
N LEU A 12 8.30 -10.52 -7.15
CA LEU A 12 9.76 -10.48 -7.28
C LEU A 12 10.20 -9.42 -8.31
N VAL A 13 9.57 -9.39 -9.48
CA VAL A 13 9.87 -8.42 -10.53
C VAL A 13 9.59 -7.00 -10.06
N LEU A 14 8.46 -6.75 -9.38
CA LEU A 14 8.16 -5.46 -8.77
C LEU A 14 9.24 -5.07 -7.75
N CYS A 15 9.64 -5.99 -6.88
CA CYS A 15 10.68 -5.75 -5.89
C CYS A 15 12.01 -5.35 -6.53
N LEU A 16 12.41 -6.04 -7.60
CA LEU A 16 13.61 -5.69 -8.37
C LEU A 16 13.50 -4.32 -9.04
N ILE A 17 12.35 -3.99 -9.63
CA ILE A 17 12.12 -2.67 -10.24
C ILE A 17 12.23 -1.57 -9.18
N PHE A 18 11.59 -1.75 -8.03
CA PHE A 18 11.60 -0.76 -6.97
C PHE A 18 12.98 -0.63 -6.32
N ALA A 19 13.68 -1.74 -6.08
CA ALA A 19 15.06 -1.75 -5.60
C ALA A 19 16.01 -1.05 -6.58
N ALA A 20 15.93 -1.36 -7.87
CA ALA A 20 16.73 -0.72 -8.91
C ALA A 20 16.38 0.77 -9.07
N SER A 21 15.09 1.13 -8.92
CA SER A 21 14.66 2.52 -8.95
C SER A 21 15.21 3.29 -7.74
N GLY A 22 15.22 2.66 -6.56
CA GLY A 22 15.74 3.26 -5.34
C GLY A 22 17.25 3.44 -5.38
N TRP A 23 17.96 2.43 -5.91
CA TRP A 23 19.38 2.52 -6.21
C TRP A 23 19.70 3.76 -7.07
N ARG A 24 18.98 3.95 -8.17
CA ARG A 24 19.21 5.06 -9.12
C ARG A 24 18.81 6.43 -8.58
N ARG A 25 17.82 6.49 -7.68
CA ARG A 25 17.25 7.74 -7.16
C ARG A 25 17.96 8.27 -5.91
N GLY A 26 18.70 7.42 -5.21
CA GLY A 26 19.35 7.75 -3.95
C GLY A 26 18.42 7.69 -2.74
N ALA A 27 18.99 7.57 -1.54
CA ALA A 27 18.27 7.33 -0.29
C ALA A 27 17.32 8.47 0.06
N ALA A 28 17.76 9.71 -0.12
CA ALA A 28 16.95 10.87 0.24
C ALA A 28 15.63 10.91 -0.54
N ARG A 29 15.65 10.61 -1.85
CA ARG A 29 14.44 10.63 -2.67
C ARG A 29 13.50 9.48 -2.34
N THR A 30 14.05 8.29 -2.11
CA THR A 30 13.26 7.14 -1.68
C THR A 30 12.68 7.34 -0.29
N LEU A 31 13.42 7.92 0.65
CA LEU A 31 12.95 8.21 2.00
C LEU A 31 11.75 9.14 1.96
N ILE A 32 11.85 10.22 1.17
CA ILE A 32 10.76 11.16 0.96
C ILE A 32 9.51 10.46 0.41
N SER A 33 9.66 9.57 -0.58
CA SER A 33 8.53 8.81 -1.14
C SER A 33 7.97 7.77 -0.17
N THR A 34 8.79 7.22 0.73
CA THR A 34 8.31 6.29 1.77
C THR A 34 7.53 7.05 2.82
N LEU A 35 8.04 8.20 3.26
CA LEU A 35 7.34 9.10 4.18
C LEU A 35 6.03 9.60 3.56
N ALA A 36 6.01 9.90 2.26
CA ALA A 36 4.79 10.24 1.53
C ALA A 36 3.71 9.16 1.68
N LEU A 37 4.11 7.90 1.50
CA LEU A 37 3.21 6.77 1.59
C LEU A 37 2.71 6.56 3.03
N LEU A 38 3.60 6.59 4.02
CA LEU A 38 3.21 6.48 5.43
C LEU A 38 2.29 7.63 5.86
N PHE A 39 2.59 8.86 5.43
CA PHE A 39 1.78 10.03 5.74
C PHE A 39 0.39 9.96 5.10
N SER A 40 0.29 9.41 3.90
CA SER A 40 -0.99 9.24 3.20
C SER A 40 -1.88 8.19 3.87
N ILE A 41 -1.27 7.07 4.32
CA ILE A 41 -1.98 6.05 5.12
C ILE A 41 -2.47 6.66 6.43
N TYR A 42 -1.58 7.37 7.15
CA TYR A 42 -1.92 8.01 8.42
C TYR A 42 -3.07 9.01 8.25
N LEU A 43 -2.95 9.94 7.31
CA LEU A 43 -3.93 11.00 7.11
C LEU A 43 -5.27 10.42 6.63
N SER A 44 -5.24 9.35 5.83
CA SER A 44 -6.46 8.60 5.48
C SER A 44 -7.11 7.96 6.71
N SER A 45 -6.31 7.36 7.61
CA SER A 45 -6.82 6.72 8.84
C SER A 45 -7.46 7.70 9.82
N VAL A 46 -7.09 8.97 9.78
CA VAL A 46 -7.72 9.99 10.63
C VAL A 46 -8.93 10.65 9.93
N GLY A 47 -8.86 10.83 8.61
CA GLY A 47 -9.84 11.61 7.84
C GLY A 47 -11.02 10.82 7.28
N HIS A 48 -10.96 9.49 7.22
CA HIS A 48 -11.97 8.70 6.52
C HIS A 48 -13.37 8.84 7.14
N ALA A 49 -13.49 8.85 8.48
CA ALA A 49 -14.79 8.85 9.17
C ALA A 49 -15.72 10.00 8.73
N PHE A 50 -15.18 11.22 8.60
CA PHE A 50 -15.95 12.38 8.15
C PHE A 50 -16.50 12.22 6.73
N ILE A 51 -15.69 11.64 5.83
CA ILE A 51 -16.11 11.42 4.44
C ILE A 51 -17.11 10.27 4.36
N THR A 52 -16.89 9.20 5.15
CA THR A 52 -17.78 8.05 5.25
C THR A 52 -19.19 8.45 5.66
N ASP A 53 -19.34 9.30 6.68
CA ASP A 53 -20.66 9.76 7.13
C ASP A 53 -21.43 10.48 6.02
N GLN A 54 -20.74 11.35 5.26
CA GLN A 54 -21.33 12.08 4.14
C GLN A 54 -21.72 11.16 2.98
N VAL A 55 -20.91 10.14 2.68
CA VAL A 55 -21.19 9.18 1.60
C VAL A 55 -22.28 8.18 2.01
N ALA A 56 -22.31 7.75 3.27
CA ALA A 56 -23.34 6.87 3.81
C ALA A 56 -24.73 7.53 3.77
N ALA A 57 -24.81 8.84 3.99
CA ALA A 57 -26.05 9.60 3.84
C ALA A 57 -26.59 9.60 2.39
N LEU A 58 -25.71 9.48 1.38
CA LEU A 58 -26.08 9.45 -0.04
C LEU A 58 -26.43 8.03 -0.53
N PHE A 59 -25.90 6.99 0.12
CA PHE A 59 -26.08 5.58 -0.26
C PHE A 59 -26.55 4.71 0.92
N PRO A 60 -27.78 4.90 1.42
CA PRO A 60 -28.27 4.21 2.61
C PRO A 60 -28.46 2.69 2.42
N THR A 61 -28.46 2.21 1.18
CA THR A 61 -28.60 0.78 0.84
C THR A 61 -27.29 0.01 0.88
N VAL A 62 -26.15 0.69 0.99
CA VAL A 62 -24.82 0.06 1.00
C VAL A 62 -24.33 -0.10 2.45
N PRO A 63 -23.75 -1.25 2.82
CA PRO A 63 -23.22 -1.44 4.17
C PRO A 63 -22.20 -0.35 4.54
N PRO A 64 -22.32 0.32 5.70
CA PRO A 64 -21.45 1.43 6.06
C PRO A 64 -19.98 1.01 6.16
N ALA A 65 -19.69 -0.24 6.58
CA ALA A 65 -18.33 -0.79 6.61
C ALA A 65 -17.68 -0.88 5.21
N LEU A 66 -18.47 -1.13 4.16
CA LEU A 66 -17.96 -1.17 2.79
C LEU A 66 -17.67 0.25 2.28
N ILE A 67 -18.55 1.21 2.59
CA ILE A 67 -18.35 2.62 2.27
C ILE A 67 -17.07 3.12 2.94
N ASP A 68 -16.90 2.80 4.22
CA ASP A 68 -15.75 3.22 5.01
C ASP A 68 -14.43 2.68 4.45
N ALA A 69 -14.43 1.40 4.05
CA ALA A 69 -13.30 0.76 3.40
C ALA A 69 -12.92 1.44 2.07
N VAL A 70 -13.92 1.70 1.22
CA VAL A 70 -13.71 2.35 -0.08
C VAL A 70 -13.20 3.78 0.09
N VAL A 71 -13.77 4.53 1.04
CA VAL A 71 -13.33 5.89 1.36
C VAL A 71 -11.90 5.90 1.87
N PHE A 72 -11.55 5.02 2.81
CA PHE A 72 -10.19 4.90 3.33
C PHE A 72 -9.17 4.55 2.24
N ILE A 73 -9.49 3.57 1.38
CA ILE A 73 -8.59 3.18 0.28
C ILE A 73 -8.46 4.32 -0.73
N GLY A 74 -9.58 4.88 -1.17
CA GLY A 74 -9.62 5.97 -2.14
C GLY A 74 -8.84 7.19 -1.64
N ALA A 75 -9.08 7.60 -0.39
CA ALA A 75 -8.36 8.70 0.24
C ALA A 75 -6.86 8.42 0.35
N THR A 76 -6.44 7.19 0.71
CA THR A 76 -5.02 6.81 0.78
C THR A 76 -4.32 6.99 -0.57
N TRP A 77 -4.93 6.53 -1.67
CA TRP A 77 -4.35 6.65 -3.01
C TRP A 77 -4.32 8.08 -3.53
N ILE A 78 -5.38 8.85 -3.29
CA ILE A 78 -5.46 10.27 -3.69
C ILE A 78 -4.42 11.08 -2.92
N LEU A 79 -4.34 10.89 -1.60
CA LEU A 79 -3.34 11.55 -0.76
C LEU A 79 -1.92 11.12 -1.15
N LEU A 80 -1.70 9.84 -1.44
CA LEU A 80 -0.41 9.35 -1.92
C LEU A 80 0.00 10.06 -3.21
N ALA A 81 -0.91 10.16 -4.18
CA ALA A 81 -0.63 10.86 -5.44
C ALA A 81 -0.32 12.35 -5.20
N LEU A 82 -1.10 13.02 -4.34
CA LEU A 82 -0.94 14.43 -4.00
C LEU A 82 0.40 14.70 -3.29
N VAL A 83 0.69 13.92 -2.24
CA VAL A 83 1.89 14.06 -1.41
C VAL A 83 3.13 13.67 -2.23
N ALA A 84 3.07 12.61 -3.03
CA ALA A 84 4.15 12.22 -3.94
C ALA A 84 4.40 13.28 -5.03
N TRP A 85 3.35 13.93 -5.56
CA TRP A 85 3.49 15.03 -6.51
C TRP A 85 4.18 16.24 -5.86
N LEU A 86 3.71 16.65 -4.69
CA LEU A 86 4.26 17.79 -3.95
C LEU A 86 5.72 17.57 -3.56
N LEU A 87 6.00 16.42 -2.96
CA LEU A 87 7.34 16.03 -2.55
C LEU A 87 8.26 15.77 -3.73
N GLY A 88 7.74 15.27 -4.85
CA GLY A 88 8.50 15.11 -6.09
C GLY A 88 9.04 16.44 -6.61
N ARG A 89 8.24 17.51 -6.48
CA ARG A 89 8.62 18.87 -6.88
C ARG A 89 9.67 19.49 -5.94
N ILE A 90 9.57 19.22 -4.64
CA ILE A 90 10.51 19.70 -3.61
C ILE A 90 11.83 18.89 -3.66
N ALA A 91 11.75 17.58 -3.87
CA ALA A 91 12.92 16.72 -3.96
C ALA A 91 13.80 17.08 -5.17
N GLN A 92 13.20 17.51 -6.29
CA GLN A 92 13.94 17.98 -7.46
C GLN A 92 14.82 19.20 -7.20
N SER A 93 14.47 20.06 -6.23
CA SER A 93 15.29 21.23 -5.87
C SER A 93 16.38 20.88 -4.85
N LEU A 94 16.10 19.99 -3.89
CA LEU A 94 17.03 19.65 -2.81
C LEU A 94 18.12 18.64 -3.21
N LEU A 95 17.82 17.70 -4.11
CA LEU A 95 18.73 16.59 -4.46
C LEU A 95 19.95 16.99 -5.28
N ARG A 96 20.01 18.21 -5.82
CA ARG A 96 21.22 18.71 -6.49
C ARG A 96 22.37 19.02 -5.53
N ALA A 97 22.13 19.01 -4.22
CA ALA A 97 23.09 19.50 -3.22
C ALA A 97 23.89 18.40 -2.48
N LEU A 98 23.47 17.13 -2.51
CA LEU A 98 24.00 16.09 -1.62
C LEU A 98 24.71 14.98 -2.41
N GLY A 99 25.94 15.26 -2.84
CA GLY A 99 26.78 14.32 -3.58
C GLY A 99 27.45 13.26 -2.69
N PHE A 100 26.71 12.24 -2.24
CA PHE A 100 27.28 11.02 -1.65
C PHE A 100 26.94 9.82 -2.55
N GLY A 101 27.92 9.27 -3.27
CA GLY A 101 27.64 8.44 -4.45
C GLY A 101 27.16 6.99 -4.20
N LEU A 102 27.80 6.23 -3.31
CA LEU A 102 27.57 4.77 -3.21
C LEU A 102 26.69 4.36 -2.03
N ILE A 103 26.92 4.95 -0.85
CA ILE A 103 26.16 4.64 0.38
C ILE A 103 24.71 5.13 0.25
N ASP A 104 24.49 6.31 -0.34
CA ASP A 104 23.17 6.83 -0.63
C ASP A 104 22.38 5.92 -1.59
N SER A 105 23.06 5.33 -2.57
CA SER A 105 22.45 4.42 -3.53
C SER A 105 22.03 3.08 -2.89
N LEU A 106 22.86 2.53 -1.99
CA LEU A 106 22.54 1.33 -1.20
C LEU A 106 21.31 1.54 -0.30
N PHE A 107 21.28 2.63 0.46
CA PHE A 107 20.12 2.97 1.28
C PHE A 107 18.89 3.27 0.42
N GLY A 108 19.07 3.85 -0.77
CA GLY A 108 18.03 4.01 -1.76
C GLY A 108 17.42 2.68 -2.20
N ALA A 109 18.23 1.67 -2.50
CA ALA A 109 17.73 0.35 -2.87
C ALA A 109 16.97 -0.33 -1.72
N LEU A 110 17.50 -0.27 -0.49
CA LEU A 110 16.81 -0.81 0.68
C LEU A 110 15.44 -0.14 0.91
N LEU A 111 15.39 1.19 0.79
CA LEU A 111 14.13 1.93 0.88
C LEU A 111 13.18 1.61 -0.28
N GLY A 112 13.70 1.34 -1.47
CA GLY A 112 12.92 0.86 -2.60
C GLY A 112 12.28 -0.51 -2.33
N VAL A 113 13.03 -1.45 -1.76
CA VAL A 113 12.50 -2.75 -1.33
C VAL A 113 11.41 -2.57 -0.27
N LEU A 114 11.63 -1.69 0.71
CA LEU A 114 10.64 -1.39 1.74
C LEU A 114 9.34 -0.83 1.12
N GLN A 115 9.44 0.09 0.16
CA GLN A 115 8.29 0.61 -0.58
C GLN A 115 7.55 -0.48 -1.36
N CYS A 116 8.29 -1.38 -1.99
CA CYS A 116 7.67 -2.51 -2.67
C CYS A 116 6.91 -3.40 -1.68
N GLY A 117 7.48 -3.67 -0.51
CA GLY A 117 6.81 -4.42 0.56
C GLY A 117 5.51 -3.76 1.00
N LEU A 118 5.52 -2.44 1.20
CA LEU A 118 4.32 -1.65 1.52
C LEU A 118 3.26 -1.72 0.41
N LEU A 119 3.66 -1.60 -0.87
CA LEU A 119 2.73 -1.69 -1.99
C LEU A 119 2.15 -3.10 -2.16
N LEU A 120 2.96 -4.12 -1.99
CA LEU A 120 2.50 -5.51 -1.95
C LEU A 120 1.53 -5.73 -0.79
N ALA A 121 1.81 -5.14 0.38
CA ALA A 121 0.90 -5.18 1.51
C ALA A 121 -0.46 -4.54 1.21
N CYS A 122 -0.47 -3.36 0.58
CA CYS A 122 -1.70 -2.75 0.10
C CYS A 122 -2.44 -3.66 -0.91
N GLY A 123 -1.74 -4.29 -1.85
CA GLY A 123 -2.34 -5.18 -2.83
C GLY A 123 -2.98 -6.42 -2.21
N VAL A 124 -2.27 -7.10 -1.30
CA VAL A 124 -2.78 -8.26 -0.55
C VAL A 124 -3.97 -7.85 0.32
N PHE A 125 -3.88 -6.71 0.99
CA PHE A 125 -4.98 -6.16 1.78
C PHE A 125 -6.25 -5.94 0.95
N LEU A 126 -6.12 -5.38 -0.27
CA LEU A 126 -7.27 -5.20 -1.17
C LEU A 126 -7.90 -6.52 -1.59
N VAL A 127 -7.10 -7.55 -1.85
CA VAL A 127 -7.59 -8.88 -2.19
C VAL A 127 -8.35 -9.51 -1.01
N ASP A 128 -7.79 -9.43 0.20
CA ASP A 128 -8.42 -9.98 1.40
C ASP A 128 -9.71 -9.21 1.75
N LEU A 129 -9.71 -7.89 1.59
CA LEU A 129 -10.90 -7.04 1.75
C LEU A 129 -12.03 -7.40 0.76
N ALA A 130 -11.71 -7.57 -0.53
CA ALA A 130 -12.69 -7.91 -1.55
C ALA A 130 -13.38 -9.25 -1.24
N GLN A 131 -12.63 -10.20 -0.68
CA GLN A 131 -13.16 -11.50 -0.23
C GLN A 131 -14.05 -11.36 1.01
N SER A 132 -13.64 -10.55 1.99
CA SER A 132 -14.44 -10.29 3.21
C SER A 132 -15.82 -9.71 2.91
N PHE A 133 -15.95 -8.93 1.84
CA PHE A 133 -17.23 -8.37 1.39
C PHE A 133 -17.95 -9.21 0.32
N ALA A 134 -17.47 -10.43 0.04
CA ALA A 134 -18.02 -11.34 -0.97
C ALA A 134 -18.22 -10.67 -2.34
N VAL A 135 -17.32 -9.77 -2.73
CA VAL A 135 -17.38 -9.08 -4.03
C VAL A 135 -17.16 -10.10 -5.14
N THR A 136 -18.16 -10.32 -5.99
CA THR A 136 -18.04 -11.18 -7.17
C THR A 136 -17.12 -10.53 -8.20
N LEU A 137 -15.90 -11.07 -8.30
CA LEU A 137 -14.92 -10.70 -9.30
C LEU A 137 -15.18 -11.47 -10.61
N PRO A 138 -14.92 -10.87 -11.79
CA PRO A 138 -14.89 -11.61 -13.06
C PRO A 138 -13.90 -12.79 -12.99
N ASP A 139 -14.15 -13.88 -13.72
CA ASP A 139 -13.37 -15.14 -13.63
C ASP A 139 -11.84 -14.94 -13.70
N VAL A 140 -11.38 -14.04 -14.57
CA VAL A 140 -9.95 -13.71 -14.72
C VAL A 140 -9.40 -13.00 -13.48
N ALA A 141 -10.18 -12.10 -12.89
CA ALA A 141 -9.78 -11.38 -11.68
C ALA A 141 -9.90 -12.26 -10.43
N GLY A 142 -10.89 -13.15 -10.37
CA GLY A 142 -11.07 -14.10 -9.27
C GLY A 142 -9.93 -15.12 -9.20
N THR A 143 -9.50 -15.66 -10.35
CA THR A 143 -8.35 -16.58 -10.42
C THR A 143 -7.03 -15.90 -10.05
N ALA A 144 -6.82 -14.65 -10.48
CA ALA A 144 -5.68 -13.85 -10.07
C ALA A 144 -5.69 -13.52 -8.57
N ALA A 145 -6.85 -13.15 -8.02
CA ALA A 145 -7.02 -12.84 -6.60
C ALA A 145 -6.75 -14.08 -5.72
N ALA A 146 -7.26 -15.25 -6.11
CA ALA A 146 -6.94 -16.51 -5.43
C ALA A 146 -5.43 -16.83 -5.51
N GLY A 147 -4.82 -16.66 -6.69
CA GLY A 147 -3.38 -16.84 -6.88
C GLY A 147 -2.53 -15.91 -6.01
N ILE A 148 -2.92 -14.64 -5.85
CA ILE A 148 -2.27 -13.70 -4.94
C ILE A 148 -2.48 -14.14 -3.49
N ARG A 149 -3.70 -14.51 -3.11
CA ARG A 149 -4.04 -14.87 -1.73
C ARG A 149 -3.18 -16.04 -1.24
N ASP A 150 -3.01 -17.06 -2.06
CA ASP A 150 -2.32 -18.30 -1.73
C ASP A 150 -0.81 -18.27 -2.05
N SER A 151 -0.31 -17.11 -2.49
CA SER A 151 1.11 -16.92 -2.83
C SER A 151 2.01 -16.84 -1.59
N ALA A 152 3.27 -17.23 -1.74
CA ALA A 152 4.24 -17.14 -0.66
C ALA A 152 4.52 -15.68 -0.27
N SER A 153 4.58 -14.79 -1.25
CA SER A 153 4.71 -13.34 -1.01
C SER A 153 3.57 -12.77 -0.18
N ALA A 154 2.32 -13.17 -0.42
CA ALA A 154 1.20 -12.76 0.42
C ALA A 154 1.26 -13.33 1.84
N SER A 155 1.75 -14.56 2.02
CA SER A 155 1.97 -15.10 3.38
C SER A 155 2.99 -14.28 4.17
N ILE A 156 4.10 -13.87 3.54
CA ILE A 156 5.14 -13.04 4.17
C ILE A 156 4.57 -11.68 4.56
N VAL A 157 3.79 -11.07 3.66
CA VAL A 157 3.08 -9.81 3.94
C VAL A 157 2.19 -9.93 5.18
N ARG A 158 1.36 -10.98 5.25
CA ARG A 158 0.46 -11.20 6.39
C ARG A 158 1.21 -11.49 7.69
N SER A 159 2.32 -12.22 7.65
CA SER A 159 3.07 -12.58 8.85
C SER A 159 4.02 -11.48 9.34
N ALA A 160 4.57 -10.66 8.44
CA ALA A 160 5.64 -9.72 8.76
C ALA A 160 5.20 -8.26 8.68
N ILE A 161 4.37 -7.89 7.69
CA ILE A 161 4.01 -6.49 7.44
C ILE A 161 2.70 -6.13 8.13
N PHE A 162 1.67 -6.97 8.04
CA PHE A 162 0.36 -6.67 8.65
C PHE A 162 0.42 -6.42 10.17
N PRO A 163 1.18 -7.19 10.98
CA PRO A 163 1.28 -6.93 12.42
C PRO A 163 1.93 -5.58 12.71
N LEU A 164 2.92 -5.16 11.90
CA LEU A 164 3.53 -3.84 12.03
C LEU A 164 2.51 -2.75 11.69
N VAL A 165 1.72 -2.94 10.63
CA VAL A 165 0.67 -1.98 10.26
C VAL A 165 -0.40 -1.87 11.36
N ASP A 166 -0.86 -2.98 11.95
CA ASP A 166 -1.79 -2.95 13.09
C ASP A 166 -1.16 -2.28 14.31
N GLN A 167 0.11 -2.54 14.60
CA GLN A 167 0.81 -1.90 15.73
C GLN A 167 0.86 -0.37 15.60
N PHE A 168 1.13 0.16 14.40
CA PHE A 168 1.29 1.60 14.18
C PHE A 168 -0.03 2.32 13.84
N PHE A 169 -0.95 1.67 13.15
CA PHE A 169 -2.16 2.28 12.59
C PHE A 169 -3.46 1.58 13.03
N GLY A 170 -3.41 0.41 13.66
CA GLY A 170 -4.59 -0.37 14.03
C GLY A 170 -5.58 0.38 14.93
N ALA A 171 -5.08 1.25 15.82
CA ALA A 171 -5.92 2.07 16.68
C ALA A 171 -6.71 3.17 15.95
N SER A 172 -6.25 3.59 14.76
CA SER A 172 -6.95 4.57 13.92
C SER A 172 -7.71 3.92 12.76
N LEU A 173 -7.66 2.59 12.63
CA LEU A 173 -8.39 1.88 11.60
C LEU A 173 -9.79 1.48 12.08
N PRO A 174 -10.79 1.48 11.18
CA PRO A 174 -12.10 0.87 11.42
C PRO A 174 -11.95 -0.59 11.83
N ASP A 175 -12.82 -1.07 12.72
CA ASP A 175 -12.80 -2.46 13.19
C ASP A 175 -12.85 -3.49 12.05
N ALA A 176 -13.63 -3.19 11.00
CA ALA A 176 -13.74 -4.03 9.81
C ALA A 176 -12.43 -4.12 9.01
N LEU A 177 -11.63 -3.04 8.95
CA LEU A 177 -10.33 -3.02 8.29
C LEU A 177 -9.24 -3.63 9.18
N ARG A 178 -9.34 -3.38 10.49
CA ARG A 178 -8.43 -3.95 11.48
C ARG A 178 -8.51 -5.47 11.54
N ALA A 179 -9.72 -6.03 11.45
CA ALA A 179 -9.94 -7.48 11.42
C ALA A 179 -9.22 -8.19 10.25
N ILE A 180 -8.90 -7.46 9.17
CA ILE A 180 -8.17 -8.00 8.01
C ILE A 180 -6.65 -8.00 8.26
N LEU A 181 -6.15 -7.08 9.10
CA LEU A 181 -4.73 -6.99 9.46
C LEU A 181 -4.33 -8.03 10.53
N THR A 182 -5.29 -8.52 11.31
CA THR A 182 -5.11 -9.58 12.29
C THR A 182 -5.92 -10.83 11.88
N PRO A 183 -5.50 -11.54 10.81
CA PRO A 183 -6.19 -12.74 10.34
C PRO A 183 -6.15 -13.89 11.36
#